data_AF-A0A1V4MDS1-F1
#
_entry.id   AF-A0A1V4MDS1-F1
#
_cell.length_a   1.000
_cell.length_b   1.000
_cell.length_c   1.000
_cell.angle_alpha   90.00
_cell.angle_beta   90.00
_cell.angle_gamma   90.00
#
_symmetry.space_group_name_H-M   'P 1'
#
loop_
_entity.id
_entity.type
_entity.pdbx_description
1 polymer ?
#
loop_
_entity_poly.entity_id
_entity_poly.type
_entity_poly.pdbx_seq_one_letter_code
_entity_poly.pdbx_strand_id
1 'polypeptide(L)'
;MISRYRLVVNGLGHAFLREFGCSCARCREKKHRANTSVSIVGGDPRTDRITWHALVDIGLGVNTSLCNYFNPDEARIDQLLLSHWHPDHTLEINRLGETARRTAFRRGEKYTKIPTWCRNGTARWLQKNYSYEWYRHLLPHNTNEASHPGSILDPVPLEVTGLKITPVAVSHVTADIDPANFKDRLYCSAFFVVEAGGKKAVLLWDADGSNDWILDPDTPEREEAVTLISGADYLFIDCFSWNTETVRGFNTGHLSFNTVRKYAAAIEPRRTLLVHMSGHEDGEGNPGWGWTDEQWTEEAQKIWNGENLPGSVHVPAIGDEFPLF
;
A
#
# COMPACT_ATOMS: atom_id res chain seq x y z
N MET A 1 1.36 24.36 -15.26
CA MET A 1 0.37 23.60 -16.06
C MET A 1 -0.18 22.54 -15.13
N ILE A 2 -1.49 22.32 -15.03
CA ILE A 2 -2.04 21.34 -14.08
C ILE A 2 -1.76 19.94 -14.66
N SER A 3 -0.94 19.16 -13.97
CA SER A 3 -0.65 17.77 -14.33
C SER A 3 -1.90 16.90 -14.16
N ARG A 4 -2.04 15.87 -15.01
CA ARG A 4 -3.04 14.81 -14.77
C ARG A 4 -2.43 13.77 -13.85
N TYR A 5 -3.13 13.45 -12.77
CA TYR A 5 -2.67 12.44 -11.82
C TYR A 5 -3.50 11.18 -11.95
N ARG A 6 -2.83 10.03 -11.86
CA ARG A 6 -3.47 8.73 -11.78
C ARG A 6 -2.70 7.81 -10.86
N LEU A 7 -3.40 6.82 -10.33
CA LEU A 7 -2.81 5.67 -9.66
C LEU A 7 -2.63 4.54 -10.66
N VAL A 8 -1.54 3.78 -10.55
CA VAL A 8 -1.29 2.57 -11.33
C VAL A 8 -0.96 1.44 -10.37
N VAL A 9 -1.69 0.33 -10.46
CA VAL A 9 -1.47 -0.84 -9.59
C VAL A 9 -0.25 -1.61 -10.06
N ASN A 10 0.78 -1.70 -9.21
CA ASN A 10 1.97 -2.50 -9.51
C ASN A 10 1.90 -3.90 -8.91
N GLY A 11 1.09 -4.09 -7.88
CA GLY A 11 0.89 -5.36 -7.23
C GLY A 11 -0.21 -5.27 -6.19
N LEU A 12 -0.72 -6.44 -5.81
CA LEU A 12 -1.84 -6.60 -4.88
C LEU A 12 -1.69 -7.85 -4.01
N GLY A 13 -0.56 -8.56 -4.14
CA GLY A 13 -0.34 -9.82 -3.44
C GLY A 13 0.11 -9.61 -2.01
N HIS A 14 -0.33 -10.50 -1.14
CA HIS A 14 0.16 -10.64 0.23
C HIS A 14 1.64 -11.00 0.31
N ALA A 15 2.18 -11.03 1.53
CA ALA A 15 3.61 -11.18 1.81
C ALA A 15 4.34 -12.27 1.02
N PHE A 16 3.74 -13.46 0.93
CA PHE A 16 4.42 -14.61 0.32
C PHE A 16 4.21 -14.71 -1.18
N LEU A 17 3.20 -14.04 -1.75
CA LEU A 17 2.67 -14.21 -3.10
C LEU A 17 2.16 -15.62 -3.44
N ARG A 18 2.95 -16.64 -3.11
CA ARG A 18 2.71 -18.09 -3.22
C ARG A 18 3.50 -18.82 -2.13
N GLU A 19 2.91 -19.87 -1.58
CA GLU A 19 3.54 -20.66 -0.53
C GLU A 19 4.20 -21.93 -1.08
N PHE A 20 5.45 -22.18 -0.66
CA PHE A 20 6.16 -23.41 -0.99
C PHE A 20 5.45 -24.62 -0.36
N GLY A 21 5.00 -25.56 -1.19
CA GLY A 21 4.26 -26.75 -0.76
C GLY A 21 2.74 -26.59 -0.73
N CYS A 22 2.21 -25.39 -1.01
CA CYS A 22 0.76 -25.18 -1.11
C CYS A 22 0.24 -25.60 -2.49
N SER A 23 -0.81 -26.42 -2.50
CA SER A 23 -1.42 -26.94 -3.72
C SER A 23 -2.65 -26.15 -4.17
N CYS A 24 -3.03 -25.06 -3.48
CA CYS A 24 -4.25 -24.30 -3.76
C CYS A 24 -4.23 -23.65 -5.16
N ALA A 25 -5.40 -23.26 -5.69
CA ALA A 25 -5.48 -22.73 -7.06
C ALA A 25 -4.64 -21.45 -7.25
N ARG A 26 -4.67 -20.52 -6.27
CA ARG A 26 -3.83 -19.32 -6.22
C ARG A 26 -2.33 -19.64 -6.31
N CYS A 27 -1.83 -20.59 -5.51
CA CYS A 27 -0.41 -20.97 -5.49
C CYS A 27 0.05 -21.71 -6.76
N ARG A 28 -0.85 -22.45 -7.42
CA ARG A 28 -0.55 -23.13 -8.69
C ARG A 28 -0.47 -22.18 -9.89
N GLU A 29 -1.01 -20.97 -9.76
CA GLU A 29 -1.05 -20.03 -10.86
C GLU A 29 0.36 -19.53 -11.23
N LYS A 30 0.62 -19.46 -12.55
CA LYS A 30 1.90 -19.04 -13.13
C LYS A 30 1.91 -17.60 -13.63
N LYS A 31 0.82 -16.85 -13.42
CA LYS A 31 0.75 -15.43 -13.78
C LYS A 31 1.75 -14.61 -12.98
N HIS A 32 2.14 -13.46 -13.53
CA HIS A 32 2.94 -12.47 -12.81
C HIS A 32 2.19 -12.04 -11.54
N ARG A 33 2.91 -12.02 -10.41
CA ARG A 33 2.43 -11.57 -9.11
C ARG A 33 3.46 -10.64 -8.52
N ALA A 34 2.99 -9.62 -7.83
CA ALA A 34 3.82 -8.65 -7.14
C ALA A 34 3.15 -8.28 -5.82
N ASN A 35 3.96 -7.96 -4.80
CA ASN A 35 3.42 -7.52 -3.53
C ASN A 35 2.66 -6.20 -3.69
N THR A 36 1.77 -5.93 -2.76
CA THR A 36 0.93 -4.72 -2.74
C THR A 36 1.76 -3.46 -2.95
N SER A 37 1.46 -2.73 -4.03
CA SER A 37 2.16 -1.51 -4.40
C SER A 37 1.36 -0.72 -5.42
N VAL A 38 1.37 0.60 -5.27
CA VAL A 38 0.72 1.55 -6.19
C VAL A 38 1.70 2.63 -6.58
N SER A 39 1.68 3.02 -7.85
CA SER A 39 2.36 4.21 -8.34
C SER A 39 1.38 5.38 -8.45
N ILE A 40 1.79 6.53 -7.94
CA ILE A 40 1.11 7.81 -8.12
C ILE A 40 1.91 8.56 -9.20
N VAL A 41 1.31 8.76 -10.37
CA VAL A 41 2.00 9.36 -11.52
C VAL A 41 1.34 10.66 -11.94
N GLY A 42 2.16 11.67 -12.21
CA GLY A 42 1.77 12.95 -12.76
C GLY A 42 2.25 13.07 -14.21
N GLY A 43 1.31 13.27 -15.14
CA GLY A 43 1.59 13.38 -16.56
C GLY A 43 1.35 14.78 -17.12
N ASP A 44 2.06 15.09 -18.21
CA ASP A 44 1.78 16.25 -19.05
C ASP A 44 0.40 16.08 -19.70
N PRO A 45 -0.54 17.03 -19.54
CA PRO A 45 -1.91 16.86 -20.00
C PRO A 45 -2.09 16.81 -21.53
N ARG A 46 -1.05 17.18 -22.31
CA ARG A 46 -1.07 17.20 -23.78
C ARG A 46 -0.41 15.96 -24.38
N THR A 47 0.63 15.47 -23.74
CA THR A 47 1.47 14.38 -24.27
C THR A 47 1.33 13.07 -23.51
N ASP A 48 0.67 13.10 -22.34
CA ASP A 48 0.55 12.00 -21.37
C ASP A 48 1.89 11.44 -20.85
N ARG A 49 2.99 12.12 -21.19
CA ARG A 49 4.32 11.75 -20.73
C ARG A 49 4.43 11.93 -19.23
N ILE A 50 5.06 10.96 -18.57
CA ILE A 50 5.25 11.02 -17.12
C ILE A 50 6.27 12.11 -16.77
N THR A 51 5.81 13.07 -15.98
CA THR A 51 6.61 14.20 -15.48
C THR A 51 7.00 14.05 -14.03
N TRP A 52 6.29 13.19 -13.29
CA TRP A 52 6.51 12.95 -11.87
C TRP A 52 5.97 11.58 -11.46
N HIS A 53 6.65 10.90 -10.53
CA HIS A 53 6.29 9.55 -10.08
C HIS A 53 6.66 9.32 -8.61
N ALA A 54 5.67 9.06 -7.76
CA ALA A 54 5.86 8.45 -6.45
C ALA A 54 5.47 6.97 -6.45
N LEU A 55 6.29 6.13 -5.83
CA LEU A 55 6.01 4.71 -5.63
C LEU A 55 5.64 4.47 -4.16
N VAL A 56 4.52 3.79 -3.92
CA VAL A 56 4.13 3.33 -2.59
C VAL A 56 4.47 1.84 -2.49
N ASP A 57 5.41 1.53 -1.60
CA ASP A 57 6.00 0.22 -1.37
C ASP A 57 6.66 -0.44 -2.61
N ILE A 58 7.65 -1.30 -2.34
CA ILE A 58 8.50 -1.95 -3.33
C ILE A 58 8.89 -3.36 -2.85
N GLY A 59 7.90 -4.22 -2.67
CA GLY A 59 8.09 -5.64 -2.43
C GLY A 59 8.47 -6.44 -3.68
N LEU A 60 8.55 -7.76 -3.50
CA LEU A 60 8.88 -8.72 -4.54
C LEU A 60 7.96 -8.57 -5.76
N GLY A 61 8.56 -8.58 -6.95
CA GLY A 61 7.83 -8.52 -8.23
C GLY A 61 7.42 -7.12 -8.67
N VAL A 62 7.41 -6.12 -7.79
CA VAL A 62 7.00 -4.74 -8.12
C VAL A 62 7.93 -4.13 -9.17
N ASN A 63 9.24 -4.32 -9.06
CA ASN A 63 10.20 -3.87 -10.09
C ASN A 63 9.89 -4.46 -11.48
N THR A 64 9.44 -5.71 -11.54
CA THR A 64 9.05 -6.34 -12.81
C THR A 64 7.78 -5.69 -13.36
N SER A 65 6.80 -5.37 -12.50
CA SER A 65 5.62 -4.58 -12.89
C SER A 65 6.04 -3.23 -13.47
N LEU A 66 6.91 -2.47 -12.78
CA LEU A 66 7.37 -1.17 -13.26
C LEU A 66 7.96 -1.25 -14.68
N CYS A 67 8.79 -2.25 -14.94
CA CYS A 67 9.37 -2.48 -16.27
C CYS A 67 8.35 -2.87 -17.35
N ASN A 68 7.22 -3.48 -16.96
CA ASN A 68 6.20 -3.95 -17.91
C ASN A 68 5.22 -2.84 -18.29
N TYR A 69 4.89 -1.93 -17.37
CA TYR A 69 3.82 -0.95 -17.56
C TYR A 69 4.31 0.47 -17.86
N PHE A 70 5.55 0.81 -17.49
CA PHE A 70 6.11 2.12 -17.76
C PHE A 70 7.04 2.10 -18.96
N ASN A 71 6.97 3.15 -19.79
CA ASN A 71 7.89 3.33 -20.89
C ASN A 71 9.33 3.50 -20.34
N PRO A 72 10.31 2.71 -20.79
CA PRO A 72 11.71 2.83 -20.35
C PRO A 72 12.32 4.23 -20.54
N ASP A 73 11.85 5.00 -21.52
CA ASP A 73 12.33 6.36 -21.77
C ASP A 73 11.78 7.37 -20.75
N GLU A 74 10.73 6.99 -20.03
CA GLU A 74 10.07 7.81 -19.00
C GLU A 74 10.30 7.27 -17.59
N ALA A 75 10.98 6.13 -17.47
CA ALA A 75 11.31 5.51 -16.20
C ALA A 75 12.02 6.51 -15.27
N ARG A 76 11.40 6.79 -14.14
CA ARG A 76 11.84 7.68 -13.07
C ARG A 76 11.15 7.30 -11.78
N ILE A 77 11.73 7.64 -10.63
CA ILE A 77 11.07 7.59 -9.33
C ILE A 77 11.53 8.83 -8.58
N ASP A 78 10.60 9.73 -8.33
CA ASP A 78 10.85 11.01 -7.64
C ASP A 78 10.67 10.88 -6.13
N GLN A 79 9.82 9.96 -5.70
CA GLN A 79 9.55 9.70 -4.29
C GLN A 79 9.30 8.20 -4.07
N LEU A 80 9.79 7.68 -2.95
CA LEU A 80 9.41 6.37 -2.42
C LEU A 80 8.66 6.58 -1.11
N LEU A 81 7.45 6.06 -1.01
CA LEU A 81 6.63 6.09 0.20
C LEU A 81 6.58 4.67 0.74
N LEU A 82 7.01 4.45 1.98
CA LEU A 82 6.97 3.13 2.60
C LEU A 82 5.92 3.14 3.71
N SER A 83 4.96 2.22 3.60
CA SER A 83 3.94 2.02 4.63
C SER A 83 4.57 1.53 5.92
N HIS A 84 5.42 0.51 5.84
CA HIS A 84 6.19 -0.06 6.94
C HIS A 84 7.40 -0.88 6.44
N TRP A 85 8.12 -1.54 7.35
CA TRP A 85 9.41 -2.18 7.04
C TRP A 85 9.35 -3.61 6.56
N HIS A 86 8.19 -4.29 6.54
CA HIS A 86 8.17 -5.72 6.21
C HIS A 86 8.78 -6.00 4.83
N PRO A 87 9.37 -7.19 4.63
CA PRO A 87 10.05 -7.52 3.38
C PRO A 87 9.16 -7.38 2.14
N ASP A 88 7.89 -7.74 2.22
CA ASP A 88 6.94 -7.60 1.13
C ASP A 88 6.59 -6.15 0.75
N HIS A 89 7.14 -5.17 1.47
CA HIS A 89 7.03 -3.75 1.14
C HIS A 89 8.39 -3.13 0.76
N THR A 90 9.49 -3.84 0.98
CA THR A 90 10.85 -3.25 0.95
C THR A 90 11.92 -4.09 0.27
N LEU A 91 11.65 -5.38 -0.03
CA LEU A 91 12.68 -6.33 -0.47
C LEU A 91 13.30 -5.97 -1.83
N GLU A 92 12.59 -5.23 -2.68
CA GLU A 92 13.05 -4.86 -4.03
C GLU A 92 13.70 -3.46 -4.09
N ILE A 93 13.94 -2.80 -2.94
CA ILE A 93 14.66 -1.51 -2.89
C ILE A 93 16.03 -1.60 -3.56
N ASN A 94 16.77 -2.69 -3.35
CA ASN A 94 18.11 -2.88 -3.91
C ASN A 94 18.08 -2.81 -5.44
N ARG A 95 17.23 -3.65 -6.06
CA ARG A 95 17.11 -3.71 -7.52
C ARG A 95 16.55 -2.40 -8.08
N LEU A 96 15.62 -1.75 -7.39
CA LEU A 96 15.10 -0.45 -7.79
C LEU A 96 16.23 0.59 -7.81
N GLY A 97 16.98 0.70 -6.72
CA GLY A 97 18.08 1.65 -6.56
C GLY A 97 19.21 1.42 -7.57
N GLU A 98 19.63 0.17 -7.79
CA GLU A 98 20.68 -0.15 -8.76
C GLU A 98 20.24 0.09 -10.21
N THR A 99 18.98 -0.20 -10.55
CA THR A 99 18.47 0.04 -11.91
C THR A 99 18.22 1.51 -12.19
N ALA A 100 17.69 2.26 -11.23
CA ALA A 100 17.58 3.73 -11.31
C ALA A 100 18.96 4.37 -11.49
N ARG A 101 19.93 3.93 -10.68
CA ARG A 101 21.33 4.37 -10.79
C ARG A 101 21.91 4.11 -12.18
N ARG A 102 21.83 2.87 -12.67
CA ARG A 102 22.33 2.50 -14.01
C ARG A 102 21.62 3.29 -15.13
N THR A 103 20.34 3.58 -14.96
CA THR A 103 19.56 4.37 -15.93
C THR A 103 20.06 5.81 -15.98
N ALA A 104 20.27 6.46 -14.83
CA ALA A 104 20.86 7.81 -14.78
C ALA A 104 22.22 7.83 -15.50
N PHE A 105 23.10 6.87 -15.21
CA PHE A 105 24.40 6.76 -15.90
C PHE A 105 24.28 6.62 -17.42
N ARG A 106 23.35 5.78 -17.92
CA ARG A 106 23.12 5.63 -19.37
C ARG A 106 22.59 6.89 -20.03
N ARG A 107 21.80 7.69 -19.30
CA ARG A 107 21.27 8.98 -19.76
C ARG A 107 22.26 10.13 -19.63
N GLY A 108 23.46 9.89 -19.08
CA GLY A 108 24.43 10.95 -18.80
C GLY A 108 24.04 11.85 -17.62
N GLU A 109 23.09 11.40 -16.80
CA GLU A 109 22.56 12.11 -15.64
C GLU A 109 23.33 11.74 -14.37
N LYS A 110 23.35 12.65 -13.39
CA LYS A 110 23.90 12.36 -12.06
C LYS A 110 22.85 11.58 -11.27
N TYR A 111 23.22 10.39 -10.78
CA TYR A 111 22.36 9.68 -9.84
C TYR A 111 22.21 10.44 -8.52
N THR A 112 20.95 10.66 -8.13
CA THR A 112 20.56 11.13 -6.81
C THR A 112 19.86 9.99 -6.07
N LYS A 113 20.06 9.93 -4.75
CA LYS A 113 19.30 9.01 -3.90
C LYS A 113 17.82 9.37 -3.97
N ILE A 114 16.96 8.36 -3.86
CA ILE A 114 15.51 8.49 -3.96
C ILE A 114 14.99 9.10 -2.65
N PRO A 115 14.36 10.29 -2.66
CA PRO A 115 13.61 10.80 -1.52
C PRO A 115 12.63 9.76 -1.00
N THR A 116 12.76 9.38 0.27
CA THR A 116 12.02 8.25 0.86
C THR A 116 11.31 8.68 2.12
N TRP A 117 9.99 8.49 2.16
CA TRP A 117 9.12 8.84 3.28
C TRP A 117 8.66 7.59 3.99
N CYS A 118 8.88 7.54 5.29
CA CYS A 118 8.39 6.47 6.14
C CYS A 118 8.34 6.93 7.59
N ARG A 119 7.69 6.15 8.45
CA ARG A 119 7.77 6.40 9.89
C ARG A 119 9.16 6.08 10.41
N ASN A 120 9.58 6.78 11.47
CA ASN A 120 10.93 6.60 11.99
C ASN A 120 11.22 5.15 12.41
N GLY A 121 10.22 4.37 12.86
CA GLY A 121 10.47 2.99 13.31
C GLY A 121 10.86 2.09 12.13
N THR A 122 10.16 2.29 11.01
CA THR A 122 10.52 1.72 9.70
C THR A 122 11.89 2.17 9.24
N ALA A 123 12.22 3.47 9.35
CA ALA A 123 13.55 3.97 9.03
C ALA A 123 14.66 3.32 9.85
N ARG A 124 14.49 3.23 11.17
CA ARG A 124 15.44 2.59 12.09
C ARG A 124 15.61 1.11 11.76
N TRP A 125 14.53 0.42 11.40
CA TRP A 125 14.58 -0.96 10.95
C TRP A 125 15.42 -1.12 9.68
N LEU A 126 15.14 -0.30 8.66
CA LEU A 126 15.85 -0.36 7.38
C LEU A 126 17.31 0.04 7.53
N GLN A 127 17.62 1.05 8.33
CA GLN A 127 19.01 1.44 8.63
C GLN A 127 19.80 0.30 9.27
N LYS A 128 19.17 -0.49 10.15
CA LYS A 128 19.79 -1.62 10.85
C LYS A 128 19.92 -2.86 9.97
N ASN A 129 18.84 -3.24 9.28
CA ASN A 129 18.72 -4.54 8.62
C ASN A 129 18.96 -4.50 7.10
N TYR A 130 18.79 -3.33 6.48
CA TYR A 130 18.95 -3.07 5.04
C TYR A 130 19.90 -1.89 4.80
N SER A 131 21.02 -1.88 5.54
CA SER A 131 21.95 -0.75 5.60
C SER A 131 22.55 -0.40 4.23
N TYR A 132 22.83 -1.41 3.38
CA TYR A 132 23.32 -1.16 2.03
C TYR A 132 22.30 -0.33 1.25
N GLU A 133 21.06 -0.78 1.19
CA GLU A 133 19.96 -0.11 0.49
C GLU A 133 19.74 1.30 1.05
N TRP A 134 19.65 1.40 2.37
CA TRP A 134 19.45 2.64 3.10
C TRP A 134 20.51 3.70 2.76
N TYR A 135 21.78 3.36 2.94
CA TYR A 135 22.87 4.32 2.74
C TYR A 135 23.23 4.51 1.27
N ARG A 136 22.94 3.55 0.40
CA ARG A 136 23.30 3.64 -1.02
C ARG A 136 22.23 4.34 -1.86
N HIS A 137 20.95 4.05 -1.60
CA HIS A 137 19.87 4.37 -2.52
C HIS A 137 18.83 5.35 -1.97
N LEU A 138 18.67 5.45 -0.64
CA LEU A 138 17.58 6.21 -0.03
C LEU A 138 18.05 7.54 0.55
N LEU A 139 17.26 8.59 0.31
CA LEU A 139 17.36 9.88 1.00
C LEU A 139 16.19 9.97 1.98
N PRO A 140 16.40 9.62 3.27
CA PRO A 140 15.29 9.42 4.19
C PRO A 140 14.68 10.73 4.70
N HIS A 141 13.37 10.72 4.81
CA HIS A 141 12.54 11.73 5.45
C HIS A 141 11.59 11.01 6.41
N ASN A 142 11.81 11.22 7.72
CA ASN A 142 11.15 10.46 8.75
C ASN A 142 10.14 11.33 9.51
N THR A 143 9.01 10.75 9.87
CA THR A 143 8.02 11.39 10.76
C THR A 143 8.31 11.08 12.24
N ASN A 144 7.64 11.78 13.15
CA ASN A 144 7.75 11.52 14.59
C ASN A 144 7.15 10.14 14.96
N GLU A 145 7.89 9.35 15.73
CA GLU A 145 7.59 7.95 16.06
C GLU A 145 6.50 7.79 17.14
N ALA A 146 6.23 8.84 17.91
CA ALA A 146 5.31 8.78 19.06
C ALA A 146 3.81 8.82 18.69
N SER A 147 3.47 9.09 17.43
CA SER A 147 2.08 9.20 16.98
C SER A 147 1.36 7.85 17.04
N HIS A 148 0.16 7.83 17.61
CA HIS A 148 -0.63 6.63 17.80
C HIS A 148 -1.48 6.34 16.54
N PRO A 149 -2.05 5.13 16.38
CA PRO A 149 -2.95 4.83 15.28
C PRO A 149 -4.14 5.80 15.25
N GLY A 150 -4.42 6.36 14.07
CA GLY A 150 -5.38 7.43 13.85
C GLY A 150 -4.77 8.84 13.86
N SER A 151 -3.47 9.00 14.11
CA SER A 151 -2.79 10.30 13.99
C SER A 151 -2.52 10.70 12.54
N ILE A 152 -2.93 11.90 12.16
CA ILE A 152 -2.54 12.52 10.88
C ILE A 152 -1.08 12.99 10.98
N LEU A 153 -0.25 12.57 10.02
CA LEU A 153 1.16 12.93 9.96
C LEU A 153 1.38 14.09 8.99
N ASP A 154 2.54 14.74 9.10
CA ASP A 154 2.92 15.83 8.21
C ASP A 154 2.82 15.38 6.74
N PRO A 155 2.14 16.17 5.87
CA PRO A 155 2.06 15.85 4.45
C PRO A 155 3.44 15.70 3.82
N VAL A 156 3.53 14.78 2.85
CA VAL A 156 4.75 14.62 2.04
C VAL A 156 4.98 15.94 1.29
N PRO A 157 6.17 16.57 1.39
CA PRO A 157 6.51 17.74 0.60
C PRO A 157 6.67 17.34 -0.85
N LEU A 158 5.87 17.98 -1.71
CA LEU A 158 5.81 17.71 -3.13
C LEU A 158 6.25 18.95 -3.91
N GLU A 159 7.13 18.75 -4.88
CA GLU A 159 7.54 19.80 -5.84
C GLU A 159 6.57 19.86 -7.05
N VAL A 160 5.32 19.47 -6.84
CA VAL A 160 4.27 19.43 -7.87
C VAL A 160 3.00 20.10 -7.38
N THR A 161 2.24 20.67 -8.32
CA THR A 161 0.99 21.39 -8.00
C THR A 161 -0.23 20.49 -8.15
N GLY A 162 -1.22 20.68 -7.28
CA GLY A 162 -2.53 20.01 -7.39
C GLY A 162 -2.55 18.54 -6.96
N LEU A 163 -1.49 18.10 -6.27
CA LEU A 163 -1.41 16.80 -5.60
C LEU A 163 -1.06 17.04 -4.13
N LYS A 164 -1.71 16.30 -3.23
CA LYS A 164 -1.40 16.25 -1.82
C LYS A 164 -1.37 14.79 -1.38
N ILE A 165 -0.35 14.42 -0.60
CA ILE A 165 -0.21 13.09 -0.03
C ILE A 165 -0.06 13.25 1.49
N THR A 166 -1.02 12.73 2.24
CA THR A 166 -1.05 12.82 3.69
C THR A 166 -0.92 11.42 4.29
N PRO A 167 0.16 11.12 5.01
CA PRO A 167 0.28 9.88 5.74
C PRO A 167 -0.60 9.91 7.00
N VAL A 168 -1.14 8.76 7.38
CA VAL A 168 -1.90 8.57 8.62
C VAL A 168 -1.37 7.33 9.34
N ALA A 169 -1.10 7.45 10.63
CA ALA A 169 -0.60 6.35 11.44
C ALA A 169 -1.66 5.23 11.57
N VAL A 170 -1.22 3.98 11.46
CA VAL A 170 -2.07 2.79 11.55
C VAL A 170 -1.43 1.74 12.44
N SER A 171 -2.25 0.91 13.08
CA SER A 171 -1.78 -0.25 13.84
C SER A 171 -1.47 -1.41 12.89
N HIS A 172 -0.28 -1.98 13.04
CA HIS A 172 0.09 -3.26 12.44
C HIS A 172 1.01 -4.03 13.39
N VAL A 173 0.45 -4.95 14.17
CA VAL A 173 1.08 -5.56 15.35
C VAL A 173 2.42 -6.25 15.07
N THR A 174 2.58 -6.81 13.88
CA THR A 174 3.81 -7.51 13.47
C THR A 174 4.88 -6.56 12.94
N ALA A 175 4.53 -5.32 12.60
CA ALA A 175 5.46 -4.27 12.19
C ALA A 175 5.74 -3.25 13.30
N ASP A 176 4.81 -3.06 14.24
CA ASP A 176 4.89 -2.08 15.33
C ASP A 176 5.82 -2.53 16.47
N ILE A 177 7.06 -2.84 16.13
CA ILE A 177 8.09 -3.34 17.04
C ILE A 177 9.33 -2.42 17.02
N ASP A 178 9.93 -2.17 18.20
CA ASP A 178 11.15 -1.38 18.26
C ASP A 178 12.35 -2.22 17.73
N PRO A 179 13.06 -1.77 16.68
CA PRO A 179 14.24 -2.48 16.17
C PRO A 179 15.40 -2.56 17.18
N ALA A 180 15.41 -1.75 18.24
CA ALA A 180 16.36 -1.83 19.35
C ALA A 180 15.95 -2.87 20.41
N ASN A 181 14.64 -3.04 20.65
CA ASN A 181 14.09 -4.03 21.57
C ASN A 181 12.76 -4.60 21.04
N PHE A 182 12.79 -5.79 20.46
CA PHE A 182 11.62 -6.43 19.85
C PHE A 182 10.46 -6.77 20.81
N LYS A 183 10.65 -6.54 22.12
CA LYS A 183 9.57 -6.66 23.12
C LYS A 183 8.77 -5.37 23.29
N ASP A 184 9.34 -4.24 22.89
CA ASP A 184 8.72 -2.94 23.04
C ASP A 184 7.97 -2.58 21.76
N ARG A 185 6.80 -1.96 21.96
CA ARG A 185 5.98 -1.48 20.86
C ARG A 185 6.52 -0.13 20.38
N LEU A 186 6.67 -0.02 19.07
CA LEU A 186 6.98 1.24 18.40
C LEU A 186 6.09 1.35 17.17
N TYR A 187 5.29 2.41 17.06
CA TYR A 187 4.40 2.53 15.91
C TYR A 187 5.19 2.84 14.64
N CYS A 188 5.23 1.87 13.73
CA CYS A 188 6.09 1.88 12.55
C CYS A 188 5.30 2.09 11.25
N SER A 189 3.99 1.97 11.32
CA SER A 189 3.14 1.78 10.15
C SER A 189 2.30 3.02 9.85
N ALA A 190 2.15 3.32 8.55
CA ALA A 190 1.26 4.35 8.04
C ALA A 190 0.60 3.92 6.73
N PHE A 191 -0.61 4.42 6.50
CA PHE A 191 -1.22 4.43 5.17
C PHE A 191 -1.19 5.85 4.59
N PHE A 192 -1.54 5.98 3.31
CA PHE A 192 -1.48 7.27 2.60
C PHE A 192 -2.84 7.67 2.04
N VAL A 193 -3.21 8.92 2.24
CA VAL A 193 -4.35 9.59 1.59
C VAL A 193 -3.79 10.45 0.46
N VAL A 194 -4.28 10.23 -0.76
CA VAL A 194 -3.83 10.90 -1.99
C VAL A 194 -4.98 11.74 -2.54
N GLU A 195 -4.79 13.05 -2.59
CA GLU A 195 -5.80 14.01 -3.05
C GLU A 195 -5.29 14.76 -4.28
N ALA A 196 -6.05 14.71 -5.38
CA ALA A 196 -5.76 15.47 -6.59
C ALA A 196 -7.04 15.66 -7.42
N GLY A 197 -7.17 16.79 -8.12
CA GLY A 197 -8.28 17.00 -9.05
C GLY A 197 -9.69 16.99 -8.43
N GLY A 198 -9.80 17.20 -7.12
CA GLY A 198 -11.05 17.04 -6.37
C GLY A 198 -11.45 15.59 -6.11
N LYS A 199 -10.58 14.62 -6.44
CA LYS A 199 -10.72 13.22 -6.07
C LYS A 199 -9.79 12.84 -4.92
N LYS A 200 -10.16 11.75 -4.25
CA LYS A 200 -9.43 11.22 -3.10
C LYS A 200 -9.27 9.70 -3.20
N ALA A 201 -8.05 9.23 -2.99
CA ALA A 201 -7.75 7.83 -2.81
C ALA A 201 -7.15 7.56 -1.43
N VAL A 202 -7.51 6.44 -0.82
CA VAL A 202 -6.99 5.98 0.47
C VAL A 202 -6.29 4.64 0.24
N LEU A 203 -5.01 4.56 0.61
CA LEU A 203 -4.14 3.40 0.41
C LEU A 203 -3.92 2.64 1.73
N LEU A 204 -4.99 2.11 2.31
CA LEU A 204 -5.07 1.49 3.64
C LEU A 204 -4.76 -0.01 3.61
N TRP A 205 -3.52 -0.40 3.31
CA TRP A 205 -3.10 -1.79 3.47
C TRP A 205 -2.27 -2.03 4.74
N ASP A 206 -2.20 -3.30 5.16
CA ASP A 206 -1.56 -3.79 6.40
C ASP A 206 -2.05 -3.11 7.67
N ALA A 207 -3.37 -2.98 7.76
CA ALA A 207 -4.03 -2.61 9.01
C ALA A 207 -4.40 -3.89 9.78
N ASP A 208 -4.21 -3.90 11.09
CA ASP A 208 -4.78 -4.96 11.94
C ASP A 208 -6.13 -4.56 12.57
N GLY A 209 -6.75 -5.48 13.30
CA GLY A 209 -8.01 -5.24 14.00
C GLY A 209 -7.97 -4.20 15.15
N SER A 210 -6.83 -3.58 15.44
CA SER A 210 -6.69 -2.51 16.45
C SER A 210 -6.94 -1.11 15.87
N ASN A 211 -7.57 -1.03 14.69
CA ASN A 211 -7.90 0.21 14.00
C ASN A 211 -9.40 0.59 14.12
N ASP A 212 -10.07 0.12 15.18
CA ASP A 212 -11.48 0.40 15.45
C ASP A 212 -11.82 1.89 15.63
N TRP A 213 -10.81 2.75 15.77
CA TRP A 213 -10.98 4.22 15.68
C TRP A 213 -11.60 4.67 14.36
N ILE A 214 -11.55 3.84 13.30
CA ILE A 214 -12.26 4.07 12.03
C ILE A 214 -13.77 3.98 12.22
N LEU A 215 -14.23 3.09 13.11
CA LEU A 215 -15.65 2.85 13.39
C LEU A 215 -16.18 3.78 14.49
N ASP A 216 -15.37 3.99 15.52
CA ASP A 216 -15.71 4.75 16.71
C ASP A 216 -14.52 5.63 17.10
N PRO A 217 -14.32 6.79 16.43
CA PRO A 217 -13.24 7.70 16.78
C PRO A 217 -13.49 8.29 18.17
N ASP A 218 -12.56 8.03 19.09
CA ASP A 218 -12.65 8.39 20.51
C ASP A 218 -11.90 9.68 20.88
N THR A 219 -11.22 10.30 19.92
CA THR A 219 -10.48 11.56 20.09
C THR A 219 -10.71 12.52 18.91
N PRO A 220 -10.59 13.85 19.11
CA PRO A 220 -10.72 14.81 18.01
C PRO A 220 -9.74 14.57 16.86
N GLU A 221 -8.54 14.08 17.15
CA GLU A 221 -7.54 13.74 16.14
C GLU A 221 -8.00 12.54 15.28
N ARG A 222 -8.61 11.52 15.90
CA ARG A 222 -9.18 10.37 15.20
C ARG A 222 -10.44 10.76 14.42
N GLU A 223 -11.27 11.66 14.94
CA GLU A 223 -12.41 12.22 14.21
C GLU A 223 -11.95 12.96 12.94
N GLU A 224 -10.86 13.73 13.02
CA GLU A 224 -10.26 14.40 11.87
C GLU A 224 -9.69 13.38 10.87
N ALA A 225 -9.03 12.32 11.35
CA ALA A 225 -8.51 11.26 10.49
C ALA A 225 -9.62 10.48 9.77
N VAL A 226 -10.72 10.18 10.45
CA VAL A 226 -11.92 9.58 9.83
C VAL A 226 -12.48 10.53 8.78
N THR A 227 -12.65 11.81 9.09
CA THR A 227 -13.10 12.83 8.14
C THR A 227 -12.19 12.90 6.90
N LEU A 228 -10.88 12.81 7.10
CA LEU A 228 -9.89 12.81 6.02
C LEU A 228 -10.10 11.61 5.08
N ILE A 229 -10.37 10.41 5.59
CA ILE A 229 -10.52 9.20 4.76
C ILE A 229 -11.93 9.01 4.19
N SER A 230 -12.98 9.53 4.84
CA SER A 230 -14.38 9.34 4.42
C SER A 230 -14.68 9.90 3.03
N GLY A 231 -15.61 9.26 2.31
CA GLY A 231 -16.05 9.66 0.98
C GLY A 231 -14.97 9.50 -0.11
N ALA A 232 -14.01 8.59 0.07
CA ALA A 232 -12.97 8.34 -0.92
C ALA A 232 -13.54 7.87 -2.27
N ASP A 233 -12.97 8.34 -3.37
CA ASP A 233 -13.29 7.79 -4.70
C ASP A 233 -12.77 6.36 -4.85
N TYR A 234 -11.58 6.11 -4.29
CA TYR A 234 -10.90 4.82 -4.34
C TYR A 234 -10.36 4.46 -2.94
N LEU A 235 -10.86 3.38 -2.36
CA LEU A 235 -10.31 2.80 -1.12
C LEU A 235 -9.58 1.51 -1.48
N PHE A 236 -8.25 1.55 -1.50
CA PHE A 236 -7.43 0.34 -1.50
C PHE A 236 -7.30 -0.11 -0.05
N ILE A 237 -7.77 -1.31 0.25
CA ILE A 237 -7.81 -1.80 1.63
C ILE A 237 -7.27 -3.22 1.75
N ASP A 238 -6.50 -3.44 2.82
CA ASP A 238 -6.08 -4.77 3.24
C ASP A 238 -7.28 -5.72 3.34
N CYS A 239 -7.15 -6.89 2.76
CA CYS A 239 -8.16 -7.94 2.80
C CYS A 239 -7.48 -9.31 2.73
N PHE A 240 -6.64 -9.58 3.72
CA PHE A 240 -5.76 -10.74 3.75
C PHE A 240 -6.49 -12.07 3.81
N SER A 241 -7.59 -12.16 4.57
CA SER A 241 -8.41 -13.37 4.74
C SER A 241 -9.90 -13.06 4.60
N TRP A 242 -10.73 -14.09 4.48
CA TRP A 242 -12.18 -13.92 4.40
C TRP A 242 -12.77 -13.66 5.79
N ASN A 243 -12.39 -14.49 6.78
CA ASN A 243 -12.92 -14.42 8.15
C ASN A 243 -11.84 -14.37 9.23
N THR A 244 -10.64 -14.87 8.96
CA THR A 244 -9.65 -15.15 10.01
C THR A 244 -8.67 -13.99 10.24
N GLU A 245 -8.73 -13.35 11.40
CA GLU A 245 -7.72 -12.36 11.81
C GLU A 245 -6.80 -12.86 12.92
N THR A 246 -7.10 -14.03 13.50
CA THR A 246 -6.31 -14.65 14.57
C THR A 246 -6.06 -16.12 14.26
N VAL A 247 -4.79 -16.52 14.28
CA VAL A 247 -4.36 -17.90 14.06
C VAL A 247 -3.57 -18.36 15.28
N ARG A 248 -3.98 -19.48 15.89
CA ARG A 248 -3.32 -20.06 17.09
C ARG A 248 -3.17 -19.07 18.25
N GLY A 249 -4.12 -18.16 18.41
CA GLY A 249 -4.11 -17.14 19.47
C GLY A 249 -3.27 -15.90 19.17
N PHE A 250 -2.68 -15.80 17.98
CA PHE A 250 -1.93 -14.63 17.53
C PHE A 250 -2.68 -13.90 16.43
N ASN A 251 -2.76 -12.58 16.54
CA ASN A 251 -3.28 -11.74 15.47
C ASN A 251 -2.36 -11.89 14.23
N THR A 252 -2.96 -12.00 13.04
CA THR A 252 -2.25 -12.16 11.77
C THR A 252 -1.49 -10.91 11.34
N GLY A 253 -1.85 -9.75 11.90
CA GLY A 253 -1.41 -8.43 11.47
C GLY A 253 -2.33 -7.80 10.43
N HIS A 254 -3.37 -8.51 9.98
CA HIS A 254 -4.14 -8.10 8.81
C HIS A 254 -5.65 -8.11 9.05
N LEU A 255 -6.38 -7.44 8.16
CA LEU A 255 -7.84 -7.44 8.14
C LEU A 255 -8.42 -8.66 7.42
N SER A 256 -9.55 -9.12 7.94
CA SER A 256 -10.45 -10.01 7.21
C SER A 256 -11.47 -9.20 6.39
N PHE A 257 -12.05 -9.83 5.37
CA PHE A 257 -13.17 -9.26 4.62
C PHE A 257 -14.35 -8.86 5.53
N ASN A 258 -14.57 -9.59 6.63
CA ASN A 258 -15.57 -9.20 7.63
C ASN A 258 -15.33 -7.81 8.24
N THR A 259 -14.09 -7.46 8.52
CA THR A 259 -13.74 -6.15 9.08
C THR A 259 -13.71 -5.09 7.99
N VAL A 260 -13.20 -5.43 6.80
CA VAL A 260 -13.24 -4.55 5.61
C VAL A 260 -14.64 -4.02 5.34
N ARG A 261 -15.67 -4.87 5.43
CA ARG A 261 -17.07 -4.44 5.24
C ARG A 261 -17.49 -3.35 6.21
N LYS A 262 -17.10 -3.47 7.49
CA LYS A 262 -17.41 -2.47 8.51
C LYS A 262 -16.67 -1.16 8.24
N TYR A 263 -15.38 -1.24 7.93
CA TYR A 263 -14.57 -0.05 7.64
C TYR A 263 -15.06 0.65 6.37
N ALA A 264 -15.41 -0.09 5.32
CA ALA A 264 -15.99 0.49 4.11
C ALA A 264 -17.37 1.12 4.37
N ALA A 265 -18.19 0.55 5.25
CA ALA A 265 -19.45 1.19 5.66
C ALA A 265 -19.22 2.53 6.38
N ALA A 266 -18.19 2.64 7.21
CA ALA A 266 -17.84 3.89 7.92
C ALA A 266 -17.16 4.93 7.00
N ILE A 267 -16.31 4.46 6.08
CA ILE A 267 -15.55 5.31 5.14
C ILE A 267 -16.44 5.77 3.97
N GLU A 268 -17.47 5.00 3.61
CA GLU A 268 -18.38 5.28 2.47
C GLU A 268 -17.66 5.56 1.13
N PRO A 269 -16.74 4.69 0.66
CA PRO A 269 -16.04 4.91 -0.59
C PRO A 269 -16.94 4.67 -1.81
N ARG A 270 -16.61 5.31 -2.94
CA ARG A 270 -17.28 5.02 -4.23
C ARG A 270 -16.84 3.67 -4.80
N ARG A 271 -15.56 3.32 -4.65
CA ARG A 271 -15.00 2.03 -5.07
C ARG A 271 -14.06 1.50 -3.99
N THR A 272 -14.33 0.31 -3.48
CA THR A 272 -13.44 -0.46 -2.62
C THR A 272 -12.65 -1.46 -3.46
N LEU A 273 -11.34 -1.48 -3.25
CA LEU A 273 -10.35 -2.26 -3.97
C LEU A 273 -9.65 -3.17 -2.95
N LEU A 274 -9.94 -4.46 -3.02
CA LEU A 274 -9.36 -5.44 -2.10
C LEU A 274 -7.92 -5.74 -2.55
N VAL A 275 -6.97 -5.58 -1.63
CA VAL A 275 -5.55 -5.85 -1.89
C VAL A 275 -4.95 -6.67 -0.74
N HIS A 276 -3.69 -7.09 -0.92
CA HIS A 276 -2.95 -7.88 0.06
C HIS A 276 -3.59 -9.23 0.41
N MET A 277 -4.32 -9.83 -0.54
CA MET A 277 -5.10 -11.04 -0.28
C MET A 277 -4.24 -12.32 -0.25
N SER A 278 -4.47 -13.15 0.76
CA SER A 278 -3.90 -14.50 0.94
C SER A 278 -4.98 -15.58 0.90
N GLY A 279 -5.86 -15.58 1.91
CA GLY A 279 -6.86 -16.61 2.20
C GLY A 279 -6.31 -17.90 2.82
N HIS A 280 -4.99 -18.05 3.00
CA HIS A 280 -4.40 -19.29 3.54
C HIS A 280 -4.79 -19.53 5.00
N GLU A 281 -4.96 -18.45 5.76
CA GLU A 281 -5.32 -18.42 7.17
C GLU A 281 -6.77 -18.85 7.42
N ASP A 282 -7.64 -18.78 6.41
CA ASP A 282 -8.99 -19.35 6.47
C ASP A 282 -8.93 -20.89 6.48
N GLY A 283 -7.90 -21.49 5.90
CA GLY A 283 -7.70 -22.94 5.84
C GLY A 283 -8.48 -23.66 4.74
N GLU A 284 -8.00 -24.83 4.35
CA GLU A 284 -8.54 -25.59 3.22
C GLU A 284 -10.04 -25.88 3.36
N GLY A 285 -10.79 -25.58 2.29
CA GLY A 285 -12.24 -25.76 2.22
C GLY A 285 -13.08 -24.58 2.72
N ASN A 286 -12.46 -23.57 3.35
CA ASN A 286 -13.16 -22.37 3.81
C ASN A 286 -13.17 -21.27 2.74
N PRO A 287 -14.14 -20.33 2.80
CA PRO A 287 -14.15 -19.13 1.97
C PRO A 287 -12.82 -18.36 2.02
N GLY A 288 -12.38 -17.82 0.89
CA GLY A 288 -11.07 -17.16 0.74
C GLY A 288 -9.92 -18.10 0.42
N TRP A 289 -9.92 -19.35 0.90
CA TRP A 289 -8.79 -20.25 0.74
C TRP A 289 -8.55 -20.64 -0.72
N GLY A 290 -7.37 -20.27 -1.22
CA GLY A 290 -6.92 -20.63 -2.56
C GLY A 290 -7.68 -19.96 -3.70
N TRP A 291 -8.58 -19.02 -3.40
CA TRP A 291 -9.38 -18.33 -4.40
C TRP A 291 -8.53 -17.47 -5.33
N THR A 292 -8.93 -17.43 -6.60
CA THR A 292 -8.37 -16.47 -7.56
C THR A 292 -8.91 -15.06 -7.30
N ASP A 293 -8.28 -14.07 -7.93
CA ASP A 293 -8.69 -12.67 -7.77
C ASP A 293 -10.11 -12.44 -8.34
N GLU A 294 -10.49 -13.18 -9.39
CA GLU A 294 -11.85 -13.19 -9.95
C GLU A 294 -12.86 -13.79 -8.96
N GLN A 295 -12.54 -14.93 -8.33
CA GLN A 295 -13.42 -15.55 -7.33
C GLN A 295 -13.61 -14.64 -6.11
N TRP A 296 -12.54 -14.02 -5.63
CA TRP A 296 -12.63 -13.01 -4.57
C TRP A 296 -13.56 -11.86 -4.96
N THR A 297 -13.44 -11.35 -6.18
CA THR A 297 -14.33 -10.29 -6.69
C THR A 297 -15.79 -10.72 -6.73
N GLU A 298 -16.07 -11.90 -7.28
CA GLU A 298 -17.44 -12.42 -7.40
C GLU A 298 -18.10 -12.63 -6.04
N GLU A 299 -17.40 -13.27 -5.10
CA GLU A 299 -17.94 -13.55 -3.77
C GLU A 299 -18.08 -12.27 -2.93
N ALA A 300 -17.10 -11.36 -3.01
CA ALA A 300 -17.18 -10.08 -2.31
C ALA A 300 -18.39 -9.27 -2.79
N GLN A 301 -18.61 -9.19 -4.11
CA GLN A 301 -19.71 -8.42 -4.70
C GLN A 301 -21.09 -8.98 -4.32
N LYS A 302 -21.24 -10.29 -4.16
CA LYS A 302 -22.50 -10.91 -3.68
C LYS A 302 -22.85 -10.41 -2.29
N ILE A 303 -21.90 -10.44 -1.36
CA ILE A 303 -22.12 -9.95 0.01
C ILE A 303 -22.32 -8.43 0.00
N TRP A 304 -21.50 -7.70 -0.74
CA TRP A 304 -21.60 -6.24 -0.85
C TRP A 304 -22.99 -5.77 -1.27
N ASN A 305 -23.56 -6.42 -2.29
CA ASN A 305 -24.91 -6.13 -2.78
C ASN A 305 -25.98 -6.59 -1.79
N GLY A 306 -25.81 -7.77 -1.19
CA GLY A 306 -26.76 -8.34 -0.23
C GLY A 306 -26.90 -7.48 1.04
N GLU A 307 -25.83 -6.81 1.45
CA GLU A 307 -25.78 -5.93 2.62
C GLU A 307 -25.97 -4.44 2.29
N ASN A 308 -26.13 -4.11 1.00
CA ASN A 308 -26.28 -2.73 0.52
C ASN A 308 -25.15 -1.81 1.01
N LEU A 309 -23.90 -2.30 0.94
CA LEU A 309 -22.72 -1.53 1.32
C LEU A 309 -22.43 -0.41 0.30
N PRO A 310 -21.76 0.70 0.71
CA PRO A 310 -21.46 1.82 -0.17
C PRO A 310 -20.63 1.43 -1.40
N GLY A 311 -20.96 2.03 -2.55
CA GLY A 311 -20.16 1.92 -3.77
C GLY A 311 -20.11 0.51 -4.37
N SER A 312 -18.97 0.16 -4.94
CA SER A 312 -18.68 -1.17 -5.52
C SER A 312 -17.43 -1.79 -4.90
N VAL A 313 -17.31 -3.12 -4.91
CA VAL A 313 -16.11 -3.84 -4.44
C VAL A 313 -15.54 -4.74 -5.54
N HIS A 314 -14.23 -4.77 -5.70
CA HIS A 314 -13.55 -5.76 -6.55
C HIS A 314 -12.06 -5.84 -6.19
N VAL A 315 -11.40 -6.85 -6.73
CA VAL A 315 -9.94 -6.97 -6.72
C VAL A 315 -9.42 -6.27 -7.98
N PRO A 316 -8.52 -5.27 -7.88
CA PRO A 316 -7.93 -4.66 -9.07
C PRO A 316 -6.94 -5.62 -9.75
N ALA A 317 -6.59 -5.35 -11.01
CA ALA A 317 -5.52 -6.05 -11.71
C ALA A 317 -4.22 -5.23 -11.73
N ILE A 318 -3.08 -5.93 -11.85
CA ILE A 318 -1.79 -5.25 -12.08
C ILE A 318 -1.85 -4.53 -13.43
N GLY A 319 -1.55 -3.23 -13.42
CA GLY A 319 -1.65 -2.32 -14.56
C GLY A 319 -2.96 -1.53 -14.62
N ASP A 320 -3.93 -1.80 -13.75
CA ASP A 320 -5.14 -0.98 -13.67
C ASP A 320 -4.79 0.46 -13.29
N GLU A 321 -5.44 1.40 -13.98
CA GLU A 321 -5.27 2.83 -13.76
C GLU A 321 -6.51 3.47 -13.14
N PHE A 322 -6.29 4.33 -12.14
CA PHE A 322 -7.35 5.05 -11.44
C PHE A 322 -7.10 6.56 -11.55
N PRO A 323 -7.81 7.28 -12.44
CA PRO A 323 -7.57 8.70 -12.68
C PRO A 323 -8.05 9.54 -11.49
N LEU A 324 -7.16 10.39 -10.96
CA LEU A 324 -7.47 11.39 -9.94
C LEU A 324 -7.87 12.74 -10.56
N PHE A 325 -7.46 13.02 -11.80
CA PHE A 325 -7.84 14.22 -12.55
C PHE A 325 -7.86 14.01 -14.07
#